data_AF-A0A813JXR5-F1
#
_entry.id   AF-A0A813JXR5-F1
#
_cell.length_a   1.000
_cell.length_b   1.000
_cell.length_c   1.000
_cell.angle_alpha   90.00
_cell.angle_beta   90.00
_cell.angle_gamma   90.00
#
_symmetry.space_group_name_H-M   'P 1'
#
loop_
_entity.id
_entity.type
_entity.pdbx_description
1 polymer ?
#
loop_
_entity_poly.entity_id
_entity_poly.type
_entity_poly.pdbx_seq_one_letter_code
_entity_poly.pdbx_strand_id
1 'polypeptide(L)'
;LRYKDLEGTGSDDVVASLECTFSLGVDVAALPSRKKGWTLRKSQAPWRLGRQHQLELLTSLVPDPNLCGCIARSHLELHLEAESQDVPVLRLQQLSQNPLFIDGKPLLAQCEVLNNSQQPLLRHGSELSFARGEEVFLTFKLRMGPSDLVEEESAGSGGSSEPASSSFALVCDSTIGCAVKALPIE
;
A
#
# COMPACT_ATOMS: atom_id res chain seq x y z
N LEU A 1 -28.10 11.12 -26.68
CA LEU A 1 -28.05 11.75 -25.34
C LEU A 1 -26.86 11.12 -24.59
N ARG A 2 -25.61 11.43 -24.98
CA ARG A 2 -24.67 12.31 -24.24
C ARG A 2 -24.88 12.28 -22.71
N TYR A 3 -24.22 11.34 -22.04
CA TYR A 3 -23.88 11.48 -20.62
C TYR A 3 -22.93 12.67 -20.54
N LYS A 4 -23.47 13.81 -20.08
CA LYS A 4 -22.67 14.99 -19.82
C LYS A 4 -21.78 14.70 -18.62
N ASP A 5 -20.50 14.93 -18.86
CA ASP A 5 -19.45 15.25 -17.92
C ASP A 5 -20.02 16.02 -16.71
N LEU A 6 -20.12 15.35 -15.57
CA LEU A 6 -20.17 16.00 -14.27
C LEU A 6 -18.77 15.89 -13.71
N GLU A 7 -17.95 16.87 -14.07
CA GLU A 7 -16.72 17.22 -13.36
C GLU A 7 -17.13 17.73 -11.96
N GLY A 8 -17.50 16.79 -11.09
CA GLY A 8 -17.56 17.04 -9.66
C GLY A 8 -16.14 17.23 -9.17
N THR A 9 -15.85 18.39 -8.60
CA THR A 9 -14.57 18.78 -8.03
C THR A 9 -14.15 17.82 -6.91
N GLY A 10 -13.50 16.72 -7.30
CA GLY A 10 -12.36 16.01 -6.69
C GLY A 10 -12.43 15.44 -5.27
N SER A 11 -13.23 16.00 -4.36
CA SER A 11 -13.17 15.72 -2.92
C SER A 11 -14.17 14.66 -2.45
N ASP A 12 -15.30 14.49 -3.13
CA ASP A 12 -16.36 13.55 -2.71
C ASP A 12 -16.05 12.09 -3.04
N ASP A 13 -14.98 11.82 -3.80
CA ASP A 13 -14.59 10.46 -4.16
C ASP A 13 -13.70 9.77 -3.10
N VAL A 14 -13.14 10.53 -2.15
CA VAL A 14 -12.28 9.95 -1.11
C VAL A 14 -13.12 9.37 0.03
N VAL A 15 -13.03 8.05 0.21
CA VAL A 15 -13.77 7.32 1.26
C VAL A 15 -12.96 7.24 2.55
N ALA A 16 -11.67 6.94 2.42
CA ALA A 16 -10.77 6.72 3.53
C ALA A 16 -9.31 6.85 3.11
N SER A 17 -8.39 6.77 4.07
CA SER A 17 -6.95 6.65 3.83
C SER A 17 -6.32 5.69 4.83
N LEU A 18 -5.29 4.97 4.39
CA LEU A 18 -4.44 4.14 5.22
C LEU A 18 -3.14 4.90 5.48
N GLU A 19 -2.93 5.33 6.72
CA GLU A 19 -1.74 6.08 7.13
C GLU A 19 -0.75 5.15 7.82
N CYS A 20 0.48 5.05 7.31
CA CYS A 20 1.53 4.31 7.98
C CYS A 20 1.86 4.99 9.32
N THR A 21 1.73 4.23 10.41
CA THR A 21 2.04 4.70 11.78
C THR A 21 3.29 4.04 12.35
N PHE A 22 3.70 2.92 11.77
CA PHE A 22 4.91 2.20 12.18
C PHE A 22 5.51 1.47 10.98
N SER A 23 6.83 1.53 10.86
CA SER A 23 7.59 0.68 9.96
C SER A 23 8.97 0.35 10.53
N LEU A 24 9.37 -0.91 10.44
CA LEU A 24 10.65 -1.36 10.98
C LEU A 24 11.80 -0.82 10.12
N GLY A 25 12.70 -0.08 10.76
CA GLY A 25 13.90 0.48 10.11
C GLY A 25 13.68 1.80 9.37
N VAL A 26 12.48 2.38 9.42
CA VAL A 26 12.18 3.69 8.81
C VAL A 26 11.57 4.63 9.82
N ASP A 27 12.12 5.85 9.92
CA ASP A 27 11.48 6.92 10.68
C ASP A 27 10.28 7.46 9.91
N VAL A 28 9.10 6.92 10.23
CA VAL A 28 7.83 7.31 9.62
C VAL A 28 7.55 8.79 9.84
N ALA A 29 7.96 9.41 10.96
CA ALA A 29 7.70 10.83 11.21
C ALA A 29 8.43 11.73 10.20
N ALA A 30 9.64 11.35 9.79
CA ALA A 30 10.46 12.09 8.84
C ALA A 30 10.03 11.94 7.37
N LEU A 31 9.19 10.96 7.03
CA LEU A 31 8.73 10.78 5.65
C LEU A 31 7.79 11.92 5.20
N PRO A 32 7.70 12.23 3.89
CA PRO A 32 6.63 13.07 3.36
C PRO A 32 5.27 12.35 3.41
N SER A 33 4.16 13.06 3.60
CA SER A 33 2.81 12.47 3.73
C SER A 33 2.44 11.55 2.56
N ARG A 34 2.82 11.92 1.33
CA ARG A 34 2.62 11.10 0.11
C ARG A 34 3.31 9.72 0.13
N LYS A 35 4.33 9.54 0.98
CA LYS A 35 5.05 8.28 1.17
C LYS A 35 4.58 7.50 2.41
N LYS A 36 3.65 8.05 3.19
CA LYS A 36 3.08 7.39 4.38
C LYS A 36 1.66 6.91 4.15
N GLY A 37 0.91 7.59 3.28
CA GLY A 37 -0.52 7.37 3.10
C GLY A 37 -0.84 6.61 1.82
N TRP A 38 -1.94 5.84 1.85
CA TRP A 38 -2.65 5.40 0.67
C TRP A 38 -4.11 5.85 0.72
N THR A 39 -4.54 6.65 -0.25
CA THR A 39 -5.91 7.15 -0.33
C THR A 39 -6.82 6.14 -1.02
N LEU A 40 -7.97 5.85 -0.41
CA LEU A 40 -8.99 4.94 -0.89
C LEU A 40 -10.13 5.75 -1.53
N ARG A 41 -10.17 5.72 -2.87
CA ARG A 41 -11.18 6.41 -3.68
C ARG A 41 -12.33 5.49 -4.07
N LYS A 42 -13.59 5.92 -3.98
CA LYS A 42 -14.79 5.09 -4.26
C LYS A 42 -14.74 4.52 -5.67
N SER A 43 -14.28 5.32 -6.64
CA SER A 43 -14.05 4.91 -8.04
C SER A 43 -13.08 3.73 -8.22
N GLN A 44 -12.25 3.42 -7.22
CA GLN A 44 -11.24 2.36 -7.24
C GLN A 44 -11.63 1.13 -6.42
N ALA A 45 -12.83 1.10 -5.83
CA ALA A 45 -13.27 -0.07 -5.06
C ALA A 45 -13.53 -1.29 -5.99
N PRO A 46 -13.18 -2.52 -5.57
CA PRO A 46 -12.55 -2.87 -4.31
C PRO A 46 -11.03 -2.57 -4.29
N TRP A 47 -10.50 -2.17 -3.14
CA TRP A 47 -9.11 -1.74 -3.02
C TRP A 47 -8.20 -2.92 -2.68
N ARG A 48 -7.29 -3.26 -3.60
CA ARG A 48 -6.31 -4.33 -3.40
C ARG A 48 -5.02 -3.78 -2.82
N LEU A 49 -4.53 -4.40 -1.74
CA LEU A 49 -3.24 -4.08 -1.13
C LEU A 49 -2.26 -5.22 -1.36
N GLY A 50 -1.07 -4.89 -1.86
CA GLY A 50 0.04 -5.82 -1.98
C GLY A 50 1.14 -5.28 -2.88
N ARG A 51 2.24 -6.04 -3.00
CA ARG A 51 3.40 -5.63 -3.79
C ARG A 51 3.09 -5.38 -5.26
N GLN A 52 2.09 -6.03 -5.83
CA GLN A 52 1.71 -5.79 -7.23
C GLN A 52 0.97 -4.46 -7.42
N HIS A 53 0.31 -3.96 -6.39
CA HIS A 53 -0.57 -2.79 -6.46
C HIS A 53 0.09 -1.51 -5.92
N GLN A 54 0.95 -1.60 -4.89
CA GLN A 54 1.65 -0.45 -4.31
C GLN A 54 3.15 -0.70 -4.06
N LEU A 55 3.88 -1.26 -5.05
CA LEU A 55 5.30 -1.59 -4.85
C LEU A 55 6.15 -0.39 -4.39
N GLU A 56 5.98 0.77 -5.02
CA GLU A 56 6.78 1.96 -4.74
C GLU A 56 6.55 2.46 -3.29
N LEU A 57 5.30 2.53 -2.85
CA LEU A 57 4.97 2.89 -1.47
C LEU A 57 5.57 1.88 -0.48
N LEU A 58 5.34 0.58 -0.72
CA LEU A 58 5.81 -0.48 0.18
C LEU A 58 7.33 -0.57 0.27
N THR A 59 8.06 -0.35 -0.83
CA THR A 59 9.52 -0.32 -0.83
C THR A 59 10.09 0.91 -0.11
N SER A 60 9.35 2.04 -0.13
CA SER A 60 9.73 3.22 0.64
C SER A 60 9.48 3.05 2.15
N LEU A 61 8.44 2.31 2.53
CA LEU A 61 8.10 2.04 3.92
C LEU A 61 8.92 0.88 4.49
N VAL A 62 9.20 -0.16 3.69
CA VAL A 62 9.93 -1.38 4.11
C VAL A 62 11.13 -1.59 3.19
N PRO A 63 12.28 -0.95 3.47
CA PRO A 63 13.47 -1.02 2.62
C PRO A 63 14.15 -2.39 2.63
N ASP A 64 13.96 -3.18 3.70
CA ASP A 64 14.48 -4.55 3.76
C ASP A 64 13.72 -5.44 2.76
N PRO A 65 14.39 -5.97 1.72
CA PRO A 65 13.74 -6.80 0.71
C PRO A 65 13.19 -8.11 1.27
N ASN A 66 13.73 -8.63 2.38
CA ASN A 66 13.24 -9.85 3.01
C ASN A 66 11.87 -9.60 3.66
N LEU A 67 11.73 -8.50 4.40
CA LEU A 67 10.47 -8.10 5.03
C LEU A 67 9.43 -7.67 3.99
N CYS A 68 9.84 -6.90 2.97
CA CYS A 68 8.95 -6.55 1.87
C CYS A 68 8.49 -7.81 1.11
N GLY A 69 9.36 -8.83 0.99
CA GLY A 69 9.02 -10.16 0.46
C GLY A 69 7.92 -10.88 1.23
N CYS A 70 7.76 -10.61 2.53
CA CYS A 70 6.65 -11.12 3.35
C CYS A 70 5.30 -10.46 3.03
N ILE A 71 5.26 -9.38 2.25
CA ILE A 71 4.01 -8.83 1.72
C ILE A 71 3.71 -9.54 0.39
N ALA A 72 2.53 -10.14 0.28
CA ALA A 72 2.15 -10.88 -0.93
C ALA A 72 1.90 -9.92 -2.11
N ARG A 73 1.88 -10.47 -3.34
CA ARG A 73 1.55 -9.69 -4.55
C ARG A 73 0.15 -9.08 -4.45
N SER A 74 -0.82 -9.88 -4.04
CA SER A 74 -2.13 -9.46 -3.56
C SER A 74 -2.31 -10.03 -2.16
N HIS A 75 -2.25 -9.17 -1.15
CA HIS A 75 -2.21 -9.59 0.25
C HIS A 75 -3.59 -9.52 0.90
N LEU A 76 -4.36 -8.48 0.58
CA LEU A 76 -5.74 -8.30 1.02
C LEU A 76 -6.52 -7.43 0.02
N GLU A 77 -7.84 -7.45 0.16
CA GLU A 77 -8.80 -6.62 -0.56
C GLU A 77 -9.73 -5.96 0.46
N LEU A 78 -10.05 -4.68 0.25
CA LEU A 78 -10.99 -3.92 1.07
C LEU A 78 -12.25 -3.62 0.24
N HIS A 79 -13.41 -3.91 0.83
CA HIS A 79 -14.72 -3.61 0.26
C HIS A 79 -15.44 -2.59 1.11
N LEU A 80 -16.06 -1.60 0.48
CA LEU A 80 -16.97 -0.71 1.18
C LEU A 80 -18.26 -1.47 1.53
N GLU A 81 -18.60 -1.53 2.82
CA GLU A 81 -19.88 -2.07 3.26
C GLU A 81 -20.97 -1.00 3.10
N ALA A 82 -22.16 -1.40 2.64
CA ALA A 82 -23.19 -0.50 2.10
C ALA A 82 -23.49 0.74 2.98
N GLU A 83 -23.70 1.88 2.31
CA GLU A 83 -23.91 3.24 2.86
C GLU A 83 -25.12 3.43 3.80
N SER A 84 -25.80 2.35 4.20
CA SER A 84 -26.91 2.39 5.16
C SER A 84 -26.52 2.82 6.59
N GLN A 85 -25.23 3.05 6.86
CA GLN A 85 -24.71 3.52 8.14
C GLN A 85 -24.15 4.94 8.00
N ASP A 86 -24.37 5.79 9.00
CA ASP A 86 -23.83 7.17 9.07
C ASP A 86 -22.29 7.23 9.02
N VAL A 87 -21.63 6.11 9.31
CA VAL A 87 -20.16 5.99 9.31
C VAL A 87 -19.76 4.87 8.35
N PRO A 88 -18.93 5.14 7.33
CA PRO A 88 -18.49 4.10 6.42
C PRO A 88 -17.67 3.03 7.16
N VAL A 89 -17.85 1.77 6.75
CA VAL A 89 -17.14 0.61 7.30
C VAL A 89 -16.53 -0.16 6.13
N LEU A 90 -15.29 -0.63 6.30
CA LEU A 90 -14.63 -1.43 5.28
C LEU A 90 -14.58 -2.89 5.72
N ARG A 91 -15.01 -3.80 4.86
CA ARG A 91 -14.81 -5.23 5.04
C ARG A 91 -13.47 -5.63 4.45
N LEU A 92 -12.66 -6.33 5.24
CA LEU A 92 -11.35 -6.82 4.80
C LEU A 92 -11.43 -8.30 4.42
N GLN A 93 -10.95 -8.61 3.22
CA GLN A 93 -10.73 -9.96 2.74
C GLN A 93 -9.23 -10.22 2.62
N GLN A 94 -8.70 -11.14 3.44
CA GLN A 94 -7.31 -11.56 3.33
C GLN A 94 -7.15 -12.51 2.12
N LEU A 95 -6.19 -12.20 1.24
CA LEU A 95 -5.95 -12.96 0.00
C LEU A 95 -4.71 -13.84 0.05
N SER A 96 -3.86 -13.68 1.07
CA SER A 96 -2.61 -14.43 1.22
C SER A 96 -2.54 -15.15 2.55
N GLN A 97 -1.70 -16.18 2.64
CA GLN A 97 -1.45 -16.93 3.88
C GLN A 97 -0.50 -16.22 4.85
N ASN A 98 0.08 -15.09 4.42
CA ASN A 98 1.04 -14.36 5.25
C ASN A 98 0.33 -13.70 6.43
N PRO A 99 0.92 -13.67 7.63
CA PRO A 99 0.27 -13.14 8.83
C PRO A 99 -0.13 -11.67 8.68
N LEU A 100 -1.34 -11.39 9.15
CA LEU A 100 -1.92 -10.05 9.19
C LEU A 100 -2.57 -9.88 10.56
N PHE A 101 -2.48 -8.70 11.15
CA PHE A 101 -3.10 -8.38 12.42
C PHE A 101 -4.06 -7.21 12.25
N ILE A 102 -5.18 -7.25 12.99
CA ILE A 102 -6.15 -6.17 13.08
C ILE A 102 -6.27 -5.79 14.55
N ASP A 103 -5.98 -4.53 14.86
CA ASP A 103 -6.00 -3.99 16.23
C ASP A 103 -5.18 -4.87 17.21
N GLY A 104 -3.99 -5.29 16.76
CA GLY A 104 -3.07 -6.14 17.52
C GLY A 104 -3.47 -7.62 17.63
N LYS A 105 -4.58 -8.05 17.01
CA LYS A 105 -5.04 -9.45 17.03
C LYS A 105 -4.72 -10.14 15.71
N PRO A 106 -4.13 -11.35 15.72
CA PRO A 106 -3.84 -12.07 14.50
C PRO A 106 -5.14 -12.40 13.77
N LEU A 107 -5.20 -12.07 12.49
CA LEU A 107 -6.25 -12.53 11.62
C LEU A 107 -5.93 -13.98 11.25
N LEU A 108 -6.70 -14.91 11.83
CA LEU A 108 -6.61 -16.31 11.46
C LEU A 108 -6.97 -16.40 9.97
N ALA A 109 -6.05 -16.94 9.17
CA ALA A 109 -6.28 -17.18 7.75
C ALA A 109 -7.42 -18.19 7.60
N GLN A 110 -8.66 -17.70 7.56
CA GLN A 110 -9.82 -18.54 7.39
C GLN A 110 -10.03 -18.73 5.90
N CYS A 111 -9.65 -19.93 5.46
CA CYS A 111 -9.79 -20.48 4.12
C CYS A 111 -11.02 -19.95 3.37
N GLU A 112 -10.75 -19.23 2.29
CA GLU A 112 -11.37 -19.15 0.95
C GLU A 112 -12.91 -19.15 0.76
N VAL A 113 -13.73 -19.50 1.75
CA VAL A 113 -15.19 -19.72 1.60
C VAL A 113 -15.96 -19.35 2.87
N LEU A 114 -15.52 -18.33 3.60
CA LEU A 114 -16.39 -17.77 4.62
C LEU A 114 -17.50 -16.97 3.95
N ASN A 115 -18.74 -17.25 4.34
CA ASN A 115 -19.86 -16.37 4.05
C ASN A 115 -19.49 -14.94 4.48
N ASN A 116 -19.94 -13.95 3.71
CA ASN A 116 -19.69 -12.52 3.90
C ASN A 116 -19.78 -11.99 5.35
N SER A 117 -20.48 -12.71 6.24
CA SER A 117 -20.67 -12.38 7.65
C SER A 117 -19.49 -12.63 8.59
N GLN A 118 -18.42 -13.33 8.16
CA GLN A 118 -17.29 -13.66 9.04
C GLN A 118 -15.98 -12.91 8.69
N GLN A 119 -16.01 -12.06 7.68
CA GLN A 119 -14.86 -11.22 7.35
C GLN A 119 -14.73 -10.07 8.37
N PRO A 120 -13.50 -9.72 8.77
CA PRO A 120 -13.27 -8.62 9.71
C PRO A 120 -13.72 -7.28 9.11
N LEU A 121 -14.25 -6.44 9.99
CA LEU A 121 -14.67 -5.08 9.67
C LEU A 121 -13.67 -4.08 10.24
N LEU A 122 -13.25 -3.13 9.40
CA LEU A 122 -12.39 -2.03 9.76
C LEU A 122 -13.21 -0.74 9.89
N ARG A 123 -12.97 0.00 10.96
CA ARG A 123 -13.60 1.28 11.27
C ARG A 123 -12.55 2.38 11.34
N HIS A 124 -13.00 3.63 11.45
CA HIS A 124 -12.08 4.74 11.72
C HIS A 124 -11.21 4.42 12.94
N GLY A 125 -9.89 4.51 12.78
CA GLY A 125 -8.90 4.25 13.80
C GLY A 125 -8.40 2.81 13.86
N SER A 126 -9.00 1.86 13.14
CA SER A 126 -8.51 0.47 13.08
C SER A 126 -7.07 0.40 12.58
N GLU A 127 -6.29 -0.50 13.17
CA GLU A 127 -4.89 -0.72 12.81
C GLU A 127 -4.73 -2.04 12.05
N LEU A 128 -4.02 -1.97 10.94
CA LEU A 128 -3.73 -3.07 10.04
C LEU A 128 -2.22 -3.30 10.02
N SER A 129 -1.77 -4.43 10.53
CA SER A 129 -0.34 -4.72 10.68
C SER A 129 0.11 -5.95 9.92
N PHE A 130 1.23 -5.82 9.21
CA PHE A 130 1.92 -6.90 8.52
C PHE A 130 3.00 -7.47 9.43
N ALA A 131 3.14 -8.79 9.43
CA ALA A 131 4.10 -9.47 10.29
C ALA A 131 4.85 -10.60 9.59
N ARG A 132 6.04 -10.92 10.12
CA ARG A 132 6.83 -12.09 9.78
C ARG A 132 6.81 -13.02 11.00
N GLY A 133 5.98 -14.06 10.96
CA GLY A 133 5.66 -14.82 12.17
C GLY A 133 4.85 -13.94 13.12
N GLU A 134 5.37 -13.70 14.32
CA GLU A 134 4.75 -12.83 15.34
C GLU A 134 5.33 -11.41 15.37
N GLU A 135 6.40 -11.15 14.60
CA GLU A 135 7.05 -9.85 14.56
C GLU A 135 6.37 -8.92 13.56
N VAL A 136 5.68 -7.89 14.07
CA VAL A 136 5.09 -6.82 13.27
C VAL A 136 6.20 -5.91 12.73
N PHE A 137 6.19 -5.65 11.43
CA PHE A 137 7.19 -4.79 10.78
C PHE A 137 6.58 -3.59 10.03
N LEU A 138 5.26 -3.54 9.84
CA LEU A 138 4.57 -2.44 9.17
C LEU A 138 3.14 -2.33 9.71
N THR A 139 2.71 -1.13 10.09
CA THR A 139 1.33 -0.86 10.53
C THR A 139 0.75 0.34 9.79
N PHE A 140 -0.48 0.19 9.33
CA PHE A 140 -1.32 1.27 8.84
C PHE A 140 -2.48 1.51 9.77
N LYS A 141 -2.88 2.77 9.93
CA LYS A 141 -4.09 3.18 10.62
C LYS A 141 -5.12 3.68 9.62
N LEU A 142 -6.32 3.14 9.70
CA LEU A 142 -7.44 3.54 8.85
C LEU A 142 -8.02 4.87 9.33
N ARG A 143 -8.10 5.85 8.43
CA ARG A 143 -8.76 7.14 8.64
C ARG A 143 -9.93 7.24 7.67
N MET A 144 -11.16 7.16 8.18
CA MET A 144 -12.38 7.39 7.38
C MET A 144 -12.65 8.88 7.21
N GLY A 145 -13.19 9.28 6.06
CA GLY A 145 -13.56 10.65 5.72
C GLY A 145 -12.68 11.25 4.60
N PRO A 146 -13.05 12.45 4.10
CA PRO A 146 -12.22 13.18 3.15
C PRO A 146 -10.87 13.41 3.82
N SER A 147 -9.83 12.80 3.25
CA SER A 147 -8.49 12.88 3.80
C SER A 147 -8.00 14.32 3.63
N ASP A 148 -7.73 15.04 4.73
CA ASP A 148 -7.11 16.38 4.71
C ASP A 148 -5.64 16.35 4.25
N LEU A 149 -5.23 15.33 3.49
CA LEU A 149 -3.94 15.30 2.82
C LEU A 149 -3.98 16.33 1.71
N VAL A 150 -3.73 17.58 2.09
CA VAL A 150 -3.47 18.70 1.20
C VAL A 150 -2.36 18.23 0.27
N GLU A 151 -2.70 17.97 -0.99
CA GLU A 151 -1.72 17.85 -2.04
C GLU A 151 -1.00 19.20 -2.05
N GLU A 152 0.17 19.27 -1.41
CA GLU A 152 1.04 20.43 -1.54
C GLU A 152 1.43 20.50 -3.02
N GLU A 153 0.63 21.27 -3.75
CA GLU A 153 0.85 21.66 -5.12
C GLU A 153 2.24 22.27 -5.15
N SER A 154 3.19 21.49 -5.66
CA SER A 154 4.59 21.88 -5.73
C SER A 154 4.66 23.15 -6.56
N ALA A 155 4.81 24.28 -5.88
CA ALA A 155 4.94 25.59 -6.47
C ALA A 155 5.99 25.51 -7.60
N GLY A 156 5.54 25.83 -8.82
CA GLY A 156 6.37 25.82 -10.00
C GLY A 156 7.61 26.69 -9.79
N SER A 157 8.79 26.05 -9.81
CA SER A 157 10.02 26.72 -10.20
C SER A 157 10.07 26.75 -11.72
N GLY A 158 9.42 27.76 -12.30
CA GLY A 158 9.67 28.18 -13.66
C GLY A 158 11.02 28.88 -13.75
N GLY A 159 11.86 28.41 -14.68
CA GLY A 159 12.92 29.21 -15.29
C GLY A 159 14.35 28.84 -14.90
N SER A 160 14.91 27.84 -15.57
CA SER A 160 16.30 27.98 -16.02
C SER A 160 16.52 27.25 -17.35
N SER A 161 17.07 28.01 -18.28
CA SER A 161 17.30 27.75 -19.69
C SER A 161 18.14 26.50 -19.98
N GLU A 162 17.76 25.79 -21.05
CA GLU A 162 18.56 24.80 -21.79
C GLU A 162 20.00 25.28 -22.04
N PRO A 163 20.96 24.34 -21.97
CA PRO A 163 21.86 24.21 -23.11
C PRO A 163 21.87 22.80 -23.69
N ALA A 164 22.11 22.79 -24.99
CA ALA A 164 21.95 21.69 -25.93
C ALA A 164 22.83 20.46 -25.67
N SER A 165 22.31 19.32 -26.16
CA SER A 165 23.02 18.26 -26.89
C SER A 165 24.28 17.68 -26.25
N SER A 166 24.16 16.47 -25.71
CA SER A 166 25.18 15.45 -25.95
C SER A 166 24.61 14.04 -25.87
N SER A 167 24.62 13.37 -27.01
CA SER A 167 24.34 11.96 -27.17
C SER A 167 25.50 11.14 -26.60
N PHE A 168 25.23 10.20 -25.70
CA PHE A 168 26.13 9.07 -25.43
C PHE A 168 25.30 7.82 -25.16
N ALA A 169 25.45 6.85 -26.06
CA ALA A 169 25.01 5.48 -25.87
C ALA A 169 25.93 4.79 -24.85
N LEU A 170 25.36 4.04 -23.91
CA LEU A 170 26.09 3.04 -23.13
C LEU A 170 25.48 1.67 -23.39
N VAL A 171 26.19 0.94 -24.26
CA VAL A 171 26.18 -0.51 -24.36
C VAL A 171 27.05 -1.03 -23.21
N CYS A 172 26.49 -1.85 -22.33
CA CYS A 172 27.28 -2.68 -21.41
C CYS A 172 26.65 -4.08 -21.35
N ASP A 173 27.11 -4.95 -22.24
CA ASP A 173 27.14 -6.39 -22.09
C ASP A 173 28.09 -6.76 -20.95
N SER A 174 27.69 -7.62 -20.02
CA SER A 174 28.62 -8.43 -19.20
C SER A 174 27.90 -9.57 -18.50
N THR A 175 27.97 -10.73 -19.15
CA THR A 175 27.85 -12.06 -18.57
C THR A 175 29.00 -12.29 -17.59
N ILE A 176 28.74 -12.54 -16.31
CA ILE A 176 29.73 -13.10 -15.38
C ILE A 176 29.10 -14.25 -14.62
N GLY A 177 29.63 -15.45 -14.87
CA GLY A 177 29.27 -16.68 -14.19
C GLY A 177 29.84 -16.75 -12.78
N CYS A 178 29.03 -17.29 -11.85
CA CYS A 178 29.50 -17.75 -10.56
C CYS A 178 29.76 -19.25 -10.62
N ALA A 179 31.04 -19.62 -10.57
CA ALA A 179 31.50 -20.97 -10.35
C ALA A 179 31.08 -21.45 -8.95
N VAL A 180 30.37 -22.57 -8.88
CA VAL A 180 30.06 -23.26 -7.63
C VAL A 180 31.24 -24.17 -7.30
N LYS A 181 32.00 -23.84 -6.24
CA LYS A 181 32.99 -24.74 -5.66
C LYS A 181 32.24 -25.86 -4.93
N ALA A 182 32.41 -27.11 -5.40
CA ALA A 182 32.06 -28.29 -4.65
C ALA A 182 33.05 -28.47 -3.48
N LEU A 183 32.53 -28.71 -2.28
CA LEU A 183 33.31 -29.17 -1.12
C LEU A 183 33.40 -30.70 -1.14
N PRO A 184 34.53 -31.29 -0.70
CA PRO A 184 34.64 -32.73 -0.53
C PRO A 184 33.81 -33.21 0.66
N ILE A 185 33.17 -34.36 0.48
CA ILE A 185 32.55 -35.14 1.56
C ILE A 185 33.65 -36.07 2.06
N GLU A 186 34.07 -35.91 3.32
CA GLU A 186 34.74 -36.96 4.09
C GLU A 186 33.71 -37.76 4.89
#